data_AF-A0A822ITI4-F1
#
_entry.id   AF-A0A822ITI4-F1
#
_cell.length_a   1.000
_cell.length_b   1.000
_cell.length_c   1.000
_cell.angle_alpha   90.00
_cell.angle_beta   90.00
_cell.angle_gamma   90.00
#
_symmetry.space_group_name_H-M   'P 1'
#
loop_
_entity.id
_entity.type
_entity.pdbx_description
1 polymer ?
#
loop_
_entity_poly.entity_id
_entity_poly.type
_entity_poly.pdbx_seq_one_letter_code
_entity_poly.pdbx_strand_id
1 'polypeptide(L)'
;MKKISNQIWENMSIDEIYKYRTQCGELQCHRINMPDCMAGELIMNVPMNEKALTIEEVFVDRKFRNTGMGSKLLAFAEKTAIAAGFQKVELRLFSTDPLVSDTKLQEWYMKRGYQPDGGKMCKRMNNQNLEVTS
;
A
#
# COMPACT_ATOMS: atom_id res chain seq x y z
N MET A 1 12.94 22.25 17.84
CA MET A 1 12.20 21.45 16.84
C MET A 1 12.21 22.22 15.52
N LYS A 2 12.95 21.78 14.50
CA LYS A 2 12.91 22.39 13.17
C LYS A 2 11.56 22.05 12.52
N LYS A 3 10.78 23.07 12.17
CA LYS A 3 9.60 22.92 11.30
C LYS A 3 10.12 22.42 9.94
N ILE A 4 9.89 21.14 9.64
CA ILE A 4 10.04 20.59 8.30
C ILE A 4 9.00 21.34 7.45
N SER A 5 9.44 22.12 6.47
CA SER A 5 8.56 22.97 5.66
C SER A 5 7.60 22.10 4.86
N ASN A 6 6.34 22.57 4.72
CA ASN A 6 5.30 21.89 3.95
C ASN A 6 5.70 21.61 2.48
N GLN A 7 6.68 22.34 1.94
CA GLN A 7 7.22 22.13 0.59
C GLN A 7 7.93 20.79 0.38
N ILE A 8 8.47 20.14 1.41
CA ILE A 8 9.17 18.85 1.26
C ILE A 8 8.20 17.73 0.87
N TRP A 9 6.90 17.90 1.14
CA TRP A 9 5.87 16.88 0.89
C TRP A 9 5.23 16.95 -0.50
N GLU A 10 5.34 18.09 -1.18
CA GLU A 10 4.73 18.33 -2.50
C GLU A 10 5.44 17.60 -3.65
N ASN A 11 6.69 17.17 -3.45
CA ASN A 11 7.50 16.47 -4.48
C ASN A 11 7.63 14.96 -4.25
N MET A 12 6.83 14.36 -3.37
CA MET A 12 6.91 12.92 -3.10
C MET A 12 6.17 12.11 -4.18
N SER A 13 6.89 11.58 -5.15
CA SER A 13 6.42 10.54 -6.07
C SER A 13 6.52 9.14 -5.43
N ILE A 14 5.67 8.24 -5.92
CA ILE A 14 5.91 6.81 -5.75
C ILE A 14 6.60 6.36 -7.03
N ASP A 15 7.84 5.92 -6.89
CA ASP A 15 8.65 5.47 -8.02
C ASP A 15 8.53 3.95 -8.15
N GLU A 16 8.30 3.48 -9.37
CA GLU A 16 8.39 2.06 -9.71
C GLU A 16 9.87 1.66 -9.79
N ILE A 17 10.26 0.65 -9.00
CA ILE A 17 11.65 0.20 -8.94
C ILE A 17 11.87 -1.00 -9.86
N TYR A 18 10.94 -1.95 -9.83
CA TYR A 18 10.98 -3.11 -10.71
C TYR A 18 9.60 -3.72 -10.92
N LYS A 19 9.50 -4.41 -12.06
CA LYS A 19 8.42 -5.35 -12.39
C LYS A 19 9.05 -6.69 -12.77
N TYR A 20 8.53 -7.75 -12.18
CA TYR A 20 8.96 -9.11 -12.49
C TYR A 20 7.74 -9.96 -12.83
N ARG A 21 7.66 -10.41 -14.10
CA ARG A 21 6.59 -11.27 -14.56
C ARG A 21 6.88 -12.71 -14.16
N THR A 22 5.90 -13.33 -13.52
CA THR A 22 5.87 -14.75 -13.14
C THR A 22 4.83 -15.49 -13.99
N GLN A 23 4.77 -16.82 -13.84
CA GLN A 23 3.71 -17.62 -14.47
C GLN A 23 2.31 -17.31 -13.92
N CYS A 24 2.21 -16.75 -12.71
CA CYS A 24 0.94 -16.54 -12.00
C CYS A 24 0.48 -15.07 -12.02
N GLY A 25 1.32 -14.14 -12.46
CA GLY A 25 1.09 -12.71 -12.30
C GLY A 25 2.35 -11.87 -12.47
N GLU A 26 2.28 -10.63 -12.04
CA GLU A 26 3.40 -9.70 -12.02
C GLU A 26 3.66 -9.22 -10.59
N LEU A 27 4.89 -9.38 -10.12
CA LEU A 27 5.35 -8.78 -8.88
C LEU A 27 5.87 -7.37 -9.18
N GLN A 28 5.35 -6.39 -8.47
CA GLN A 28 5.74 -4.98 -8.62
C GLN A 28 6.27 -4.44 -7.29
N CYS A 29 7.35 -3.67 -7.35
CA CYS A 29 7.89 -2.96 -6.20
C CYS A 29 7.91 -1.46 -6.46
N HIS A 30 7.38 -0.73 -5.49
CA HIS A 30 7.20 0.71 -5.53
C HIS A 30 7.78 1.33 -4.27
N ARG A 31 8.44 2.49 -4.39
CA ARG A 31 9.06 3.17 -3.25
C ARG A 31 8.62 4.61 -3.14
N ILE A 32 8.54 5.10 -1.90
CA ILE A 32 8.53 6.53 -1.60
C ILE A 32 9.96 6.91 -1.22
N ASN A 33 10.56 7.77 -2.03
CA ASN A 33 11.90 8.27 -1.79
C ASN A 33 11.86 9.69 -1.22
N MET A 34 12.75 9.94 -0.27
CA MET A 34 13.15 11.27 0.17
C MET A 34 14.52 11.57 -0.46
N PRO A 35 14.95 12.85 -0.56
CA PRO A 35 16.21 13.20 -1.21
C PRO A 35 17.42 12.35 -0.78
N ASP A 36 17.48 11.97 0.51
CA ASP A 36 18.64 11.29 1.08
C ASP A 36 18.38 9.84 1.50
N CYS A 37 17.14 9.33 1.41
CA CYS A 37 16.82 7.96 1.85
C CYS A 37 15.46 7.46 1.35
N MET A 38 15.27 6.14 1.38
CA MET A 38 13.96 5.52 1.20
C MET A 38 13.09 5.73 2.45
N ALA A 39 11.85 6.21 2.26
CA ALA A 39 10.88 6.43 3.33
C ALA A 39 9.87 5.30 3.48
N GLY A 40 9.56 4.61 2.39
CA GLY A 40 8.68 3.44 2.42
C GLY A 40 8.76 2.64 1.14
N GLU A 41 8.25 1.41 1.22
CA GLU A 41 8.24 0.42 0.15
C GLU A 41 6.91 -0.31 0.14
N LEU A 42 6.43 -0.64 -1.05
CA LEU A 42 5.23 -1.41 -1.31
C LEU A 42 5.55 -2.49 -2.33
N ILE A 43 5.25 -3.74 -1.98
CA ILE A 43 5.37 -4.88 -2.89
C ILE A 43 3.97 -5.43 -3.12
N MET A 44 3.59 -5.55 -4.39
CA MET A 44 2.29 -6.06 -4.80
C MET A 44 2.45 -7.20 -5.80
N ASN A 45 1.60 -8.21 -5.66
CA ASN A 45 1.39 -9.22 -6.67
C ASN A 45 0.09 -8.90 -7.43
N VAL A 46 0.23 -8.77 -8.74
CA VAL A 46 -0.84 -8.48 -9.71
C VAL A 46 -1.12 -9.77 -10.48
N PRO A 47 -2.01 -10.65 -9.99
CA PRO A 47 -2.29 -11.94 -10.61
C PRO A 47 -3.06 -11.78 -11.93
N MET A 48 -2.84 -12.68 -12.89
CA MET A 48 -3.53 -12.62 -14.19
C MET A 48 -4.97 -13.12 -14.15
N ASN A 49 -5.25 -14.14 -13.33
CA ASN A 49 -6.52 -14.88 -13.35
C ASN A 49 -7.28 -14.82 -12.01
N GLU A 50 -6.92 -13.90 -11.12
CA GLU A 50 -7.58 -13.75 -9.83
C GLU A 50 -8.36 -12.43 -9.73
N LYS A 51 -9.34 -12.41 -8.82
CA LYS A 51 -10.19 -11.25 -8.58
C LYS A 51 -9.63 -10.28 -7.55
N ALA A 52 -8.46 -10.58 -6.99
CA ALA A 52 -7.84 -9.81 -5.92
C ALA A 52 -6.41 -9.42 -6.28
N LEU A 53 -6.05 -8.16 -6.02
CA LEU A 53 -4.65 -7.75 -5.96
C LEU A 53 -4.13 -8.07 -4.55
N THR A 54 -2.95 -8.67 -4.47
CA THR A 54 -2.34 -9.01 -3.17
C THR A 54 -1.22 -8.02 -2.86
N ILE A 55 -1.25 -7.45 -1.66
CA ILE A 55 -0.10 -6.72 -1.11
C ILE A 55 0.74 -7.72 -0.33
N GLU A 56 1.96 -7.93 -0.80
CA GLU A 56 2.94 -8.82 -0.16
C GLU A 56 3.65 -8.08 0.99
N GLU A 57 3.96 -6.79 0.81
CA GLU A 57 4.65 -6.00 1.82
C GLU A 57 4.24 -4.53 1.80
N VAL A 58 4.08 -3.94 2.98
CA VAL A 58 4.02 -2.48 3.20
C VAL A 58 5.02 -2.12 4.28
N PHE A 59 6.05 -1.37 3.89
CA PHE A 59 7.09 -0.92 4.79
C PHE A 59 7.13 0.62 4.86
N VAL A 60 7.31 1.14 6.07
CA VAL A 60 7.60 2.55 6.32
C VAL A 60 8.68 2.63 7.38
N ASP A 61 9.78 3.32 7.06
CA ASP A 61 10.86 3.58 8.00
C ASP A 61 10.28 4.28 9.24
N ARG A 62 10.67 3.80 10.42
CA ARG A 62 10.18 4.28 11.72
C ARG A 62 10.17 5.80 11.83
N LYS A 63 11.18 6.49 11.29
CA LYS A 63 11.30 7.96 11.37
C LYS A 63 10.23 8.71 10.57
N PHE A 64 9.59 8.05 9.60
CA PHE A 64 8.52 8.61 8.77
C PHE A 64 7.14 8.04 9.12
N ARG A 65 7.01 7.21 10.16
CA ARG A 65 5.70 6.74 10.60
C ARG A 65 4.85 7.88 11.15
N ASN A 66 3.53 7.70 11.14
CA ASN A 66 2.54 8.71 11.53
C ASN A 66 2.54 9.99 10.67
N THR A 67 3.21 9.99 9.52
CA THR A 67 3.20 11.11 8.56
C THR A 67 2.27 10.87 7.37
N GLY A 68 1.56 9.73 7.34
CA GLY A 68 0.65 9.35 6.25
C GLY A 68 1.27 8.46 5.16
N MET A 69 2.58 8.19 5.18
CA MET A 69 3.25 7.36 4.16
C MET A 69 2.61 6.00 3.93
N GLY A 70 2.33 5.25 5.01
CA GLY A 70 1.67 3.94 4.89
C GLY A 70 0.29 4.05 4.26
N SER A 71 -0.48 5.10 4.57
CA SER A 71 -1.77 5.35 3.91
C SER A 71 -1.59 5.66 2.43
N LYS A 72 -0.53 6.39 2.04
CA LYS A 72 -0.24 6.74 0.65
C LYS A 72 0.13 5.49 -0.17
N LEU A 73 0.94 4.59 0.39
CA LEU A 73 1.26 3.30 -0.21
C LEU A 73 0.00 2.45 -0.41
N LEU A 74 -0.87 2.35 0.60
CA LEU A 74 -2.14 1.63 0.46
C LEU A 74 -3.05 2.23 -0.60
N ALA A 75 -3.21 3.55 -0.61
CA ALA A 75 -4.02 4.23 -1.61
C ALA A 75 -3.49 3.99 -3.04
N PHE A 76 -2.17 3.86 -3.20
CA PHE A 76 -1.58 3.49 -4.48
C PHE A 76 -1.94 2.06 -4.89
N ALA A 77 -1.87 1.10 -3.97
CA ALA A 77 -2.30 -0.28 -4.23
C ALA A 77 -3.79 -0.37 -4.59
N GLU A 78 -4.63 0.34 -3.86
CA GLU A 78 -6.08 0.41 -4.10
C GLU A 78 -6.40 1.02 -5.47
N LYS A 79 -5.74 2.13 -5.85
CA LYS A 79 -5.88 2.73 -7.18
C LYS A 79 -5.42 1.78 -8.29
N THR A 80 -4.31 1.09 -8.07
CA THR A 80 -3.79 0.08 -9.01
C THR A 80 -4.80 -1.06 -9.18
N ALA A 81 -5.40 -1.52 -8.07
CA ALA A 81 -6.42 -2.57 -8.09
C ALA A 81 -7.66 -2.14 -8.88
N ILE A 82 -8.15 -0.92 -8.64
CA ILE A 82 -9.30 -0.35 -9.37
C ILE A 82 -8.98 -0.24 -10.87
N ALA A 83 -7.83 0.32 -11.23
CA ALA A 83 -7.43 0.54 -12.62
C ALA A 83 -7.28 -0.79 -13.40
N ALA A 84 -6.84 -1.85 -12.73
CA ALA A 84 -6.71 -3.18 -13.31
C ALA A 84 -7.99 -4.04 -13.20
N GLY A 85 -9.09 -3.49 -12.66
CA GLY A 85 -10.39 -4.18 -12.60
C GLY A 85 -10.51 -5.25 -11.51
N PHE A 86 -9.63 -5.24 -10.50
CA PHE A 86 -9.75 -6.15 -9.36
C PHE A 86 -10.93 -5.80 -8.46
N GLN A 87 -11.56 -6.82 -7.89
CA GLN A 87 -12.73 -6.65 -7.01
C GLN A 87 -12.34 -6.31 -5.57
N LYS A 88 -11.10 -6.61 -5.18
CA LYS A 88 -10.58 -6.34 -3.84
C LYS A 88 -9.05 -6.24 -3.82
N VAL A 89 -8.55 -5.62 -2.77
CA VAL A 89 -7.16 -5.71 -2.32
C VAL A 89 -7.11 -6.58 -1.07
N GLU A 90 -6.14 -7.47 -0.98
CA GLU A 90 -5.94 -8.31 0.20
C GLU A 90 -4.47 -8.37 0.63
N LEU A 91 -4.24 -8.68 1.91
CA LEU A 91 -2.92 -8.87 2.49
C LEU A 91 -2.97 -9.83 3.67
N ARG A 92 -1.86 -10.52 3.94
CA ARG A 92 -1.70 -11.26 5.19
C ARG A 92 -1.13 -10.35 6.26
N LEU A 93 -1.68 -10.44 7.45
CA LEU A 93 -1.24 -9.62 8.57
C LEU A 93 -0.01 -10.27 9.21
N PHE A 94 1.11 -9.55 9.18
CA PHE A 94 2.33 -9.94 9.88
C PHE A 94 3.23 -8.71 10.08
N SER A 95 3.56 -8.38 11.32
CA SER A 95 4.50 -7.31 11.64
C SER A 95 5.93 -7.86 11.75
N THR A 96 6.84 -7.31 10.95
CA THR A 96 8.30 -7.53 11.11
C THR A 96 8.90 -6.63 12.20
N ASP A 97 8.14 -5.67 12.72
CA ASP A 97 8.60 -4.74 13.75
C ASP A 97 8.23 -5.27 15.16
N PRO A 98 9.22 -5.59 16.02
CA PRO A 98 8.94 -6.13 17.36
C PRO A 98 8.19 -5.17 18.29
N LEU A 99 8.11 -3.88 17.94
CA LEU A 99 7.38 -2.87 18.72
C LEU A 99 5.92 -2.72 18.27
N VAL A 100 5.54 -3.32 17.16
CA VAL A 100 4.19 -3.27 16.59
C VAL A 100 3.62 -4.68 16.60
N SER A 101 2.64 -4.92 17.46
CA SER A 101 1.92 -6.20 17.46
C SER A 101 0.99 -6.29 16.27
N ASP A 102 0.71 -7.52 15.83
CA ASP A 102 -0.25 -7.79 14.77
C ASP A 102 -1.63 -7.20 15.10
N THR A 103 -2.08 -7.25 16.36
CA THR A 103 -3.34 -6.61 16.78
C THR A 103 -3.39 -5.11 16.45
N LYS A 104 -2.31 -4.36 16.76
CA LYS A 104 -2.23 -2.93 16.44
C LYS A 104 -2.23 -2.69 14.93
N LEU A 105 -1.55 -3.56 14.19
CA LEU A 105 -1.50 -3.49 12.74
C LEU A 105 -2.88 -3.79 12.13
N GLN A 106 -3.60 -4.77 12.66
CA GLN A 106 -4.97 -5.11 12.26
C GLN A 106 -5.90 -3.92 12.44
N GLU A 107 -5.89 -3.30 13.63
CA GLU A 107 -6.68 -2.10 13.91
C GLU A 107 -6.35 -0.95 12.94
N TRP A 108 -5.07 -0.80 12.59
CA TRP A 108 -4.62 0.22 11.64
C TRP A 108 -5.19 -0.01 10.23
N TYR A 109 -5.26 -1.26 9.76
CA TYR A 109 -5.91 -1.63 8.52
C TYR A 109 -7.45 -1.48 8.59
N MET A 110 -8.06 -1.87 9.70
CA MET A 110 -9.51 -1.75 9.90
C MET A 110 -9.99 -0.29 9.83
N LYS A 111 -9.23 0.63 10.42
CA LYS A 111 -9.49 2.09 10.32
C LYS A 111 -9.45 2.63 8.88
N ARG A 112 -8.92 1.85 7.92
CA ARG A 112 -8.80 2.20 6.49
C ARG A 112 -9.78 1.42 5.60
N GLY A 113 -10.73 0.73 6.21
CA GLY A 113 -11.80 0.00 5.51
C GLY A 113 -11.45 -1.44 5.14
N TYR A 114 -10.32 -1.97 5.62
CA TYR A 114 -10.04 -3.40 5.50
C TYR A 114 -10.82 -4.19 6.55
N GLN A 115 -11.22 -5.41 6.22
CA GLN A 115 -11.95 -6.32 7.09
C GLN A 115 -11.22 -7.68 7.13
N PRO A 116 -11.19 -8.36 8.28
CA PRO A 116 -10.63 -9.70 8.38
C PRO A 116 -11.50 -10.70 7.59
N ASP A 117 -10.87 -11.52 6.76
CA ASP A 117 -11.49 -12.55 5.94
C ASP A 117 -10.48 -13.69 5.69
N GLY A 118 -10.77 -14.90 6.19
CA GLY A 118 -9.95 -16.08 5.93
C GLY A 118 -8.45 -15.97 6.30
N GLY A 119 -8.13 -15.27 7.38
CA GLY A 119 -6.73 -15.03 7.81
C GLY A 119 -6.00 -13.93 7.01
N LYS A 120 -6.73 -13.18 6.18
CA LYS A 120 -6.25 -12.00 5.45
C LYS A 120 -7.02 -10.76 5.91
N MET A 121 -6.46 -9.59 5.65
CA MET A 121 -7.18 -8.32 5.66
C MET A 121 -7.58 -7.99 4.22
N CYS A 122 -8.86 -7.73 3.99
CA CYS A 122 -9.43 -7.50 2.65
C CYS A 122 -10.17 -6.17 2.59
N LYS A 123 -10.02 -5.43 1.49
CA LYS A 123 -10.82 -4.25 1.19
C LYS A 123 -11.44 -4.40 -0.20
N ARG A 124 -12.77 -4.33 -0.28
CA ARG A 124 -13.50 -4.41 -1.56
C ARG A 124 -13.34 -3.12 -2.35
N MET A 125 -13.08 -3.24 -3.64
CA MET A 125 -13.00 -2.09 -4.55
C MET A 125 -14.42 -1.80 -5.05
N ASN A 126 -14.95 -0.62 -4.72
CA ASN A 126 -16.23 -0.17 -5.24
C ASN A 126 -15.98 0.53 -6.57
N ASN A 127 -16.45 -0.05 -7.69
CA ASN A 127 -16.36 0.56 -9.03
C ASN A 127 -17.23 1.82 -9.21
N GLN A 128 -17.98 2.24 -8.20
CA GLN A 128 -18.99 3.31 -8.31
C GLN A 128 -18.44 4.75 -8.21
N ASN A 129 -17.12 4.95 -8.06
CA ASN A 129 -16.53 6.30 -7.95
C ASN A 129 -15.57 6.68 -9.10
N LEU A 130 -15.70 6.04 -10.28
CA LEU A 130 -14.92 6.43 -11.47
C LEU A 130 -15.57 7.58 -12.27
N GLU A 131 -16.70 8.11 -11.83
CA GLU A 131 -17.29 9.34 -12.36
C GLU A 131 -17.08 10.49 -11.38
N VAL A 132 -16.68 11.64 -11.92
CA VAL A 132 -16.39 12.93 -11.25
C VAL A 132 -14.91 13.15 -10.94
N THR A 133 -14.14 13.41 -12.01
CA THR A 133 -13.37 14.65 -12.16
C THR A 133 -12.77 14.66 -13.58
N SER A 134 -13.56 15.17 -14.51
CA SER A 134 -13.08 15.77 -15.77
C SER A 134 -13.00 17.28 -15.59
#